data_AF-A0AAX0BA18-F1
#
_entry.id   AF-A0AAX0BA18-F1
#
_cell.length_a   1.000
_cell.length_b   1.000
_cell.length_c   1.000
_cell.angle_alpha   90.00
_cell.angle_beta   90.00
_cell.angle_gamma   90.00
#
_symmetry.space_group_name_H-M   'P 1'
#
loop_
_entity.id
_entity.type
_entity.pdbx_description
1 polymer ?
#
loop_
_entity_poly.entity_id
_entity_poly.type
_entity_poly.pdbx_seq_one_letter_code
_entity_poly.pdbx_strand_id
1 'polypeptide(L)'
;MKRKMIEVSTKGITFDRGYDEFIFNCRARNLRPATIQFYDNSIRSIYKFIDPKMPIRDITKTTVDSFIIGCQNELDIKDITIHTYLRALKAILYYFMKVGYMEKFHIALIRYDKPLIETYTDQFDDLVQA
;
A
#
# COMPACT_ATOMS: atom_id res chain seq x y z
N MET A 1 8.52 30.53 2.45
CA MET A 1 9.81 29.79 2.50
C MET A 1 9.83 28.70 1.44
N LYS A 2 10.60 28.88 0.36
CA LYS A 2 10.81 27.84 -0.66
C LYS A 2 11.77 26.80 -0.08
N ARG A 3 11.32 25.57 0.13
CA ARG A 3 12.22 24.46 0.48
C ARG A 3 13.13 24.24 -0.73
N LYS A 4 14.45 24.39 -0.55
CA LYS A 4 15.43 23.93 -1.54
C LYS A 4 15.20 22.42 -1.71
N MET A 5 14.70 22.01 -2.88
CA MET A 5 14.76 20.61 -3.27
C MET A 5 16.24 20.26 -3.37
N ILE A 6 16.70 19.45 -2.42
CA ILE A 6 17.94 18.70 -2.62
C ILE A 6 17.65 17.83 -3.85
N GLU A 7 18.42 17.99 -4.92
CA GLU A 7 18.50 16.98 -5.98
C GLU A 7 19.03 15.71 -5.32
N VAL A 8 18.12 14.94 -4.72
CA VAL A 8 18.43 13.57 -4.33
C VAL A 8 18.61 12.86 -5.65
N SER A 9 19.85 12.48 -5.96
CA SER A 9 20.22 11.71 -7.15
C SER A 9 19.26 10.52 -7.29
N THR A 10 18.28 10.65 -8.18
CA THR A 10 17.19 9.69 -8.45
C THR A 10 17.67 8.44 -9.18
N LYS A 11 18.98 8.25 -9.32
CA LYS A 11 19.55 7.36 -10.33
C LYS A 11 19.68 5.89 -9.96
N GLY A 12 19.21 5.42 -8.79
CA GLY A 12 19.37 3.99 -8.51
C GLY A 12 18.76 3.41 -7.25
N ILE A 13 17.81 4.07 -6.58
CA ILE A 13 17.13 3.43 -5.45
C ILE A 13 16.15 2.38 -5.96
N THR A 14 16.29 1.16 -5.45
CA THR A 14 15.41 0.02 -5.75
C THR A 14 14.19 0.05 -4.85
N PHE A 15 13.11 -0.61 -5.28
CA PHE A 15 11.82 -0.60 -4.59
C PHE A 15 11.95 -1.06 -3.12
N ASP A 16 12.72 -2.11 -2.85
CA ASP A 16 12.98 -2.60 -1.50
C ASP A 16 13.69 -1.59 -0.59
N ARG A 17 14.72 -0.91 -1.10
CA ARG A 17 15.42 0.14 -0.38
C ARG A 17 14.51 1.35 -0.10
N GLY A 18 13.70 1.73 -1.08
CA GLY A 18 12.69 2.77 -0.86
C GLY A 18 11.66 2.36 0.19
N TYR A 19 11.26 1.09 0.21
CA TYR A 19 10.33 0.56 1.20
C TYR A 19 10.92 0.61 2.62
N ASP A 20 12.20 0.28 2.81
CA ASP A 20 12.89 0.43 4.10
C ASP A 20 12.83 1.88 4.60
N GLU A 21 13.09 2.84 3.71
CA GLU A 21 12.98 4.27 4.04
C GLU A 21 11.54 4.70 4.35
N PHE A 22 10.57 4.16 3.62
CA PHE A 22 9.15 4.40 3.89
C PHE A 22 8.79 3.91 5.31
N ILE A 23 9.22 2.72 5.71
CA ILE A 23 8.96 2.19 7.05
C ILE A 23 9.68 3.01 8.12
N PHE A 24 10.92 3.45 7.86
CA PHE A 24 11.62 4.39 8.73
C PHE A 24 10.83 5.71 8.89
N ASN A 25 10.29 6.26 7.80
CA ASN A 25 9.43 7.45 7.84
C ASN A 25 8.15 7.21 8.65
N CYS A 26 7.52 6.05 8.52
CA CYS A 26 6.34 5.66 9.31
C CYS A 26 6.65 5.64 10.81
N ARG A 27 7.79 5.04 11.20
CA ARG A 27 8.25 5.00 12.60
C ARG A 27 8.55 6.40 13.15
N ALA A 28 9.26 7.23 12.38
CA ALA A 28 9.57 8.61 12.76
C ALA A 28 8.30 9.47 12.97
N ARG A 29 7.21 9.13 12.29
CA ARG A 29 5.89 9.77 12.46
C ARG A 29 5.04 9.15 13.56
N ASN A 30 5.58 8.21 14.32
CA ASN A 30 4.90 7.50 15.40
C ASN A 30 3.61 6.78 14.95
N LEU A 31 3.65 6.13 13.77
CA LEU A 31 2.54 5.27 13.34
C LEU A 31 2.41 4.07 14.27
N ARG A 32 1.17 3.62 14.50
CA ARG A 32 0.89 2.46 15.36
C ARG A 32 1.63 1.21 14.83
N PRO A 33 2.14 0.33 15.71
CA PRO A 33 2.80 -0.91 15.30
C PRO A 33 1.95 -1.76 14.35
N ALA A 34 0.65 -1.87 14.60
CA ALA A 34 -0.28 -2.57 13.73
C ALA A 34 -0.34 -1.99 12.30
N THR A 35 -0.17 -0.68 12.14
CA THR A 35 -0.13 -0.03 10.82
C THR A 35 1.16 -0.34 10.08
N ILE A 36 2.29 -0.45 10.79
CA ILE A 36 3.57 -0.86 10.20
C ILE A 36 3.48 -2.33 9.77
N GLN A 37 2.95 -3.19 10.64
CA GLN A 37 2.72 -4.61 10.34
C GLN A 37 1.81 -4.80 9.12
N PHE A 38 0.79 -3.95 8.96
CA PHE A 38 -0.06 -3.94 7.79
C PHE A 38 0.74 -3.71 6.50
N TYR A 39 1.68 -2.77 6.48
CA TYR A 39 2.55 -2.56 5.33
C TYR A 39 3.49 -3.75 5.11
N ASP A 40 4.10 -4.29 6.17
CA ASP A 40 5.02 -5.43 6.08
C ASP A 40 4.34 -6.72 5.58
N ASN A 41 3.06 -6.90 5.89
CA ASN A 41 2.28 -8.00 5.36
C ASN A 41 1.89 -7.75 3.89
N SER A 42 1.48 -6.52 3.57
CA SER A 42 1.04 -6.16 2.22
C SER A 42 2.18 -6.18 1.20
N ILE A 43 3.39 -5.75 1.60
CA ILE A 43 4.54 -5.65 0.69
C ILE A 43 4.97 -7.03 0.16
N ARG A 44 4.80 -8.09 0.96
CA ARG A 44 5.10 -9.47 0.55
C ARG A 44 4.25 -9.92 -0.62
N SER A 45 2.98 -9.51 -0.65
CA SER A 45 2.06 -9.79 -1.76
C SER A 45 2.38 -8.90 -2.97
N ILE A 46 2.71 -7.63 -2.75
CA ILE A 46 3.10 -6.69 -3.81
C ILE A 46 4.36 -7.18 -4.54
N TYR A 47 5.36 -7.67 -3.81
CA TYR A 47 6.62 -8.17 -4.38
C TYR A 47 6.49 -9.40 -5.27
N LYS A 48 5.35 -10.09 -5.24
CA LYS A 48 5.08 -11.18 -6.19
C LYS A 48 4.87 -10.67 -7.62
N PHE A 49 4.45 -9.41 -7.76
CA PHE A 49 4.09 -8.80 -9.05
C PHE A 49 5.02 -7.66 -9.46
N ILE A 50 5.65 -6.99 -8.49
CA ILE A 50 6.60 -5.91 -8.73
C ILE A 50 7.93 -6.33 -8.12
N ASP A 51 8.95 -6.50 -8.96
CA ASP A 51 10.28 -6.91 -8.52
C ASP A 51 10.81 -5.96 -7.42
N PRO A 52 11.16 -6.45 -6.22
CA PRO A 52 11.78 -5.65 -5.17
C PRO A 52 13.03 -4.89 -5.62
N LYS A 53 13.76 -5.40 -6.62
CA LYS A 53 14.97 -4.78 -7.18
C LYS A 53 14.69 -3.82 -8.33
N MET A 54 13.43 -3.67 -8.75
CA MET A 54 13.05 -2.67 -9.75
C MET A 54 13.44 -1.27 -9.28
N PRO A 55 14.13 -0.46 -10.11
CA PRO A 55 14.37 0.94 -9.79
C PRO A 55 13.04 1.69 -9.62
N ILE A 56 12.89 2.47 -8.55
CA ILE A 56 11.62 3.15 -8.24
C ILE A 56 11.15 4.07 -9.39
N ARG A 57 12.09 4.70 -10.08
CA ARG A 57 11.83 5.55 -11.24
C ARG A 57 11.15 4.82 -12.41
N ASP A 58 11.31 3.49 -12.50
CA ASP A 58 10.76 2.66 -13.57
C ASP A 58 9.36 2.13 -13.21
N ILE A 59 8.90 2.35 -11.97
CA ILE A 59 7.53 2.05 -11.56
C ILE A 59 6.59 3.11 -12.15
N THR A 60 5.70 2.68 -13.03
CA THR A 60 4.75 3.56 -13.74
C THR A 60 3.31 3.23 -13.37
N LYS A 61 2.37 4.03 -13.89
CA LYS A 61 0.94 3.68 -13.82
C LYS A 61 0.68 2.29 -14.42
N THR A 62 1.33 1.95 -15.53
CA THR A 62 1.20 0.63 -16.16
C THR A 62 1.65 -0.48 -15.23
N THR A 63 2.74 -0.30 -14.48
CA THR A 63 3.19 -1.27 -13.46
C THR A 63 2.11 -1.52 -12.40
N VAL A 64 1.42 -0.47 -11.96
CA VAL A 64 0.33 -0.57 -10.98
C VAL A 64 -0.91 -1.24 -11.58
N ASP A 65 -1.27 -0.92 -12.83
CA ASP A 65 -2.39 -1.56 -13.53
C ASP A 65 -2.12 -3.06 -13.74
N SER A 66 -0.88 -3.43 -14.12
CA SER A 66 -0.46 -4.83 -14.24
C SER A 66 -0.49 -5.57 -12.90
N PHE A 67 -0.11 -4.92 -11.80
CA PHE A 67 -0.26 -5.49 -10.46
C PHE A 67 -1.73 -5.82 -10.13
N ILE A 68 -2.66 -4.93 -10.45
CA ILE A 68 -4.10 -5.16 -10.22
C ILE A 68 -4.59 -6.36 -11.04
N ILE A 69 -4.25 -6.38 -12.34
CA ILE A 69 -4.65 -7.47 -13.25
C ILE A 69 -4.03 -8.81 -12.81
N GLY A 70 -2.76 -8.81 -12.43
CA GLY A 70 -2.09 -10.02 -11.91
C GLY A 70 -2.75 -10.55 -10.65
N CYS A 71 -3.13 -9.68 -9.71
CA CYS A 71 -3.87 -10.09 -8.52
C CYS A 71 -5.22 -10.74 -8.85
N GLN A 72 -5.94 -10.22 -9.86
CA GLN A 72 -7.23 -10.76 -10.30
C GLN A 72 -7.09 -12.13 -10.96
N ASN A 73 -6.02 -12.34 -11.73
CA ASN A 73 -5.85 -13.53 -12.56
C ASN A 73 -5.09 -14.67 -11.87
N GLU A 74 -4.11 -14.36 -11.00
CA GLU A 74 -3.13 -15.35 -10.52
C GLU A 74 -3.40 -15.89 -9.10
N LEU A 75 -4.19 -15.17 -8.29
CA LEU A 75 -4.28 -15.46 -6.86
C LEU A 75 -5.66 -15.92 -6.36
N ASP A 76 -6.70 -15.92 -7.20
CA ASP A 76 -8.09 -16.22 -6.80
C ASP A 76 -8.49 -15.55 -5.47
N ILE A 77 -8.04 -14.29 -5.28
CA ILE A 77 -8.27 -13.52 -4.06
C ILE A 77 -9.44 -12.56 -4.26
N LYS A 78 -10.23 -12.40 -3.19
CA LYS A 78 -11.37 -11.47 -3.16
C LYS A 78 -10.94 -10.04 -3.52
N ASP A 79 -11.81 -9.31 -4.22
CA ASP A 79 -11.58 -7.91 -4.61
C ASP A 79 -11.22 -7.01 -3.42
N ILE A 80 -11.79 -7.27 -2.24
CA ILE A 80 -11.44 -6.55 -1.00
C ILE A 80 -9.97 -6.71 -0.61
N THR A 81 -9.37 -7.87 -0.87
CA THR A 81 -7.96 -8.16 -0.63
C THR A 81 -7.08 -7.40 -1.62
N ILE A 82 -7.45 -7.40 -2.91
CA ILE A 82 -6.75 -6.62 -3.95
C ILE A 82 -6.80 -5.13 -3.60
N HIS A 83 -7.98 -4.63 -3.20
CA HIS A 83 -8.16 -3.25 -2.76
C HIS A 83 -7.26 -2.93 -1.56
N THR A 84 -7.13 -3.87 -0.62
CA THR A 84 -6.28 -3.73 0.57
C THR A 84 -4.81 -3.59 0.19
N TYR A 85 -4.29 -4.44 -0.69
CA TYR A 85 -2.91 -4.32 -1.17
C TYR A 85 -2.69 -3.06 -2.00
N LEU A 86 -3.65 -2.68 -2.84
CA LEU A 86 -3.57 -1.45 -3.63
C LEU A 86 -3.55 -0.19 -2.74
N ARG A 87 -4.23 -0.20 -1.59
CA ARG A 87 -4.13 0.88 -0.59
C ARG A 87 -2.73 0.98 -0.01
N ALA A 88 -2.10 -0.15 0.30
CA ALA A 88 -0.71 -0.17 0.79
C ALA A 88 0.26 0.34 -0.28
N LEU A 89 0.18 -0.20 -1.50
CA LEU A 89 1.01 0.21 -2.64
C LEU A 89 0.87 1.71 -2.92
N LYS A 90 -0.37 2.23 -2.95
CA LYS A 90 -0.64 3.65 -3.14
C LYS A 90 0.05 4.52 -2.09
N ALA A 91 -0.01 4.14 -0.81
CA ALA A 91 0.63 4.90 0.26
C ALA A 91 2.16 4.95 0.09
N ILE A 92 2.77 3.82 -0.29
CA ILE A 92 4.20 3.69 -0.51
C ILE A 92 4.65 4.52 -1.72
N LEU A 93 3.97 4.38 -2.86
CA LEU A 93 4.31 5.13 -4.08
C LEU A 93 4.10 6.64 -3.90
N TYR A 94 3.08 7.05 -3.15
CA TYR A 94 2.87 8.47 -2.85
C TYR A 94 3.96 9.04 -1.93
N TYR A 95 4.54 8.21 -1.05
CA TYR A 95 5.75 8.60 -0.32
C TYR A 95 6.94 8.79 -1.29
N PHE A 96 7.18 7.86 -2.22
CA PHE A 96 8.24 8.00 -3.23
C PHE A 96 8.09 9.25 -4.09
N MET A 97 6.87 9.54 -4.54
CA MET A 97 6.51 10.78 -5.23
C MET A 97 6.76 12.04 -4.40
N LYS A 98 6.58 11.96 -3.08
CA LYS A 98 6.79 13.09 -2.15
C LYS A 98 8.28 13.37 -1.93
N VAL A 99 9.10 12.33 -1.81
CA VAL A 99 10.56 12.46 -1.64
C VAL A 99 11.31 12.64 -2.97
N GLY A 100 10.61 12.47 -4.09
CA GLY A 100 11.11 12.78 -5.43
C GLY A 100 11.75 11.61 -6.16
N TYR A 101 11.52 10.36 -5.74
CA TYR A 101 12.09 9.17 -6.39
C TYR A 101 11.45 8.77 -7.72
N MET A 102 10.24 9.27 -7.99
CA MET A 102 9.48 8.97 -9.20
C MET A 102 8.55 10.13 -9.55
N GLU A 103 8.12 10.16 -10.80
CA GLU A 103 7.11 11.10 -11.27
C GLU A 103 5.76 10.87 -10.60
N LYS A 104 5.00 11.96 -10.47
CA LYS A 104 3.69 11.92 -9.82
C LYS A 104 2.64 11.42 -10.80
N PHE A 105 1.85 10.44 -10.36
CA PHE A 105 0.65 10.03 -11.06
C PHE A 105 -0.46 9.65 -10.08
N HIS A 106 -1.69 9.66 -10.57
CA HIS A 106 -2.86 9.31 -9.76
C HIS A 106 -3.09 7.79 -9.75
N ILE A 107 -3.28 7.21 -8.56
CA ILE A 107 -3.65 5.80 -8.39
C ILE A 107 -5.10 5.74 -7.88
N ALA A 108 -6.01 5.31 -8.74
CA ALA A 108 -7.40 5.02 -8.37
C ALA A 108 -7.49 3.68 -7.64
N LEU A 109 -8.35 3.60 -6.61
CA LEU A 109 -8.61 2.33 -5.94
C LEU A 109 -9.71 1.57 -6.68
N ILE A 110 -9.60 0.25 -6.76
CA ILE A 110 -10.65 -0.60 -7.34
C ILE A 110 -11.93 -0.53 -6.49
N ARG A 111 -13.09 -0.66 -7.15
CA ARG A 111 -14.36 -0.84 -6.45
C ARG A 111 -14.48 -2.30 -6.04
N TYR A 112 -15.11 -2.54 -4.90
CA TYR A 112 -15.47 -3.89 -4.45
C TYR A 112 -16.79 -3.79 -3.68
N ASP A 113 -17.59 -4.84 -3.74
CA ASP A 113 -18.80 -4.95 -2.93
C ASP A 113 -18.41 -5.26 -1.50
N LYS A 114 -18.90 -4.43 -0.56
CA LYS A 114 -18.69 -4.70 0.86
C LYS A 114 -19.53 -5.92 1.23
N PRO A 115 -18.92 -7.01 1.72
CA PRO A 115 -19.70 -8.14 2.21
C PRO A 115 -20.58 -7.64 3.37
N LEU A 116 -21.86 -8.02 3.37
CA LEU A 116 -22.75 -7.74 4.48
C LEU A 116 -22.22 -8.52 5.68
N ILE A 117 -21.66 -7.82 6.66
CA ILE A 117 -21.30 -8.44 7.93
C ILE A 117 -22.62 -8.52 8.69
N GLU A 118 -23.10 -9.74 8.96
CA GLU A 118 -24.18 -9.92 9.93
C GLU A 118 -23.69 -9.35 11.26
N THR A 119 -24.20 -8.17 11.62
CA THR A 119 -24.01 -7.62 12.94
C THR A 119 -24.73 -8.53 13.93
N TYR A 120 -24.15 -8.75 15.11
CA TYR A 120 -24.76 -9.54 16.18
C TYR A 120 -26.26 -9.27 16.24
N THR A 121 -27.06 -10.30 16.00
CA THR A 121 -28.50 -10.26 16.28
C THR A 121 -28.65 -9.97 17.77
N ASP A 122 -29.70 -9.25 18.14
CA ASP A 122 -29.92 -8.59 19.44
C ASP A 122 -29.99 -9.51 20.70
N GLN A 123 -29.42 -10.71 20.67
CA GLN A 123 -29.26 -11.66 21.80
C GLN A 123 -28.30 -11.17 22.91
N PHE A 124 -28.08 -9.86 23.04
CA PHE A 124 -27.31 -9.27 24.14
C PHE A 124 -28.20 -8.63 25.23
N ASP A 125 -29.52 -8.55 25.05
CA ASP A 125 -30.40 -7.89 26.03
C ASP A 125 -30.83 -8.78 27.22
N ASP A 126 -30.56 -10.09 27.20
CA ASP A 126 -31.01 -11.01 28.26
C ASP A 126 -30.02 -11.17 29.45
N LEU A 127 -28.85 -10.53 29.43
CA LEU A 127 -27.81 -10.68 30.46
C LEU A 127 -27.65 -9.50 31.43
N VAL A 128 -28.56 -8.51 31.40
CA VAL A 128 -28.52 -7.31 32.28
C VAL A 128 -29.64 -7.30 33.34
N GLN A 129 -30.38 -8.41 33.53
CA GLN A 129 -31.53 -8.48 34.45
C GLN A 129 -31.44 -9.62 35.50
N ALA A 130 -30.25 -10.08 35.90
CA ALA A 130 -30.10 -11.08 36.97
C ALA A 130 -29.17 -10.62 38.10
#